data_AF-A0A260QWY7-F1
#
_entry.id   AF-A0A260QWY7-F1
#
_cell.length_a   1.000
_cell.length_b   1.000
_cell.length_c   1.000
_cell.angle_alpha   90.00
_cell.angle_beta   90.00
_cell.angle_gamma   90.00
#
_symmetry.space_group_name_H-M   'P 1'
#
loop_
_entity.id
_entity.type
_entity.pdbx_description
1 polymer ?
#
loop_
_entity_poly.entity_id
_entity_poly.type
_entity_poly.pdbx_seq_one_letter_code
_entity_poly.pdbx_strand_id
1 'polypeptide(L)'
;MSLALCAITFAVLLHVVAARIASRENYGRRLPAVNGSYPVRPAQRARRAQAAGWILSIFGALQLGNHFWLTEPWLATGLVVAVLLLVNGLPSLVVTALHNGNLRTQP
;
A
#
# COMPACT_ATOMS: atom_id res chain seq x y z
N MET A 1 -20.06 -7.02 3.73
CA MET A 1 -18.88 -6.87 4.61
C MET A 1 -17.71 -7.76 4.19
N SER A 2 -17.88 -9.08 4.05
CA SER A 2 -16.78 -10.01 3.71
C SER A 2 -16.04 -9.65 2.41
N LEU A 3 -16.75 -9.22 1.36
CA LEU A 3 -16.12 -8.78 0.11
C LEU A 3 -15.22 -7.54 0.27
N ALA A 4 -15.61 -6.60 1.13
CA ALA A 4 -14.82 -5.40 1.40
C ALA A 4 -13.51 -5.77 2.12
N LEU A 5 -13.60 -6.65 3.13
CA LEU A 5 -12.43 -7.16 3.85
C LEU A 5 -11.50 -7.95 2.93
N CYS A 6 -12.04 -8.82 2.08
CA CYS A 6 -11.23 -9.53 1.08
C CYS A 6 -10.53 -8.55 0.14
N ALA A 7 -11.24 -7.56 -0.41
CA ALA A 7 -10.66 -6.57 -1.31
C ALA A 7 -9.54 -5.76 -0.64
N ILE A 8 -9.74 -5.29 0.59
CA ILE A 8 -8.73 -4.56 1.37
C ILE A 8 -7.51 -5.46 1.63
N THR A 9 -7.72 -6.72 2.01
CA THR A 9 -6.63 -7.67 2.26
C THR A 9 -5.81 -7.92 1.00
N PHE A 10 -6.46 -8.17 -0.14
CA PHE A 10 -5.78 -8.33 -1.43
C PHE A 10 -5.06 -7.04 -1.85
N ALA A 11 -5.64 -5.87 -1.61
CA ALA A 11 -4.99 -4.60 -1.89
C ALA A 11 -3.68 -4.45 -1.11
N VAL A 12 -3.69 -4.71 0.19
CA VAL A 12 -2.49 -4.69 1.04
C VAL A 12 -1.43 -5.66 0.50
N LEU A 13 -1.82 -6.90 0.19
CA LEU A 13 -0.89 -7.89 -0.37
C LEU A 13 -0.24 -7.41 -1.68
N LEU A 14 -1.02 -6.83 -2.59
CA LEU A 14 -0.51 -6.30 -3.84
C LEU A 14 0.44 -5.11 -3.64
N HIS A 15 0.14 -4.21 -2.70
CA HIS A 15 1.06 -3.12 -2.35
C HIS A 15 2.35 -3.64 -1.73
N VAL A 16 2.29 -4.64 -0.85
CA VAL A 16 3.49 -5.29 -0.29
C VAL A 16 4.32 -5.96 -1.40
N VAL A 17 3.68 -6.68 -2.33
CA VAL A 17 4.37 -7.32 -3.46
C VAL A 17 5.03 -6.28 -4.36
N ALA A 18 4.32 -5.20 -4.71
CA ALA A 18 4.86 -4.11 -5.50
C ALA A 18 6.09 -3.48 -4.81
N ALA A 19 5.98 -3.19 -3.51
CA ALA A 19 7.06 -2.62 -2.72
C ALA A 19 8.27 -3.57 -2.61
N ARG A 20 8.05 -4.88 -2.45
CA ARG A 20 9.12 -5.88 -2.43
C ARG A 20 9.83 -6.03 -3.78
N ILE A 21 9.10 -5.97 -4.89
CA ILE A 21 9.72 -5.99 -6.22
C ILE A 21 10.59 -4.74 -6.38
N ALA A 22 10.04 -3.56 -6.07
CA ALA A 22 10.79 -2.30 -6.15
C ALA A 22 12.02 -2.30 -5.24
N SER A 23 11.95 -2.86 -4.02
CA SER A 23 13.09 -2.91 -3.12
C SER A 23 14.19 -3.86 -3.59
N ARG A 24 13.82 -5.01 -4.17
CA ARG A 24 14.77 -5.96 -4.78
C ARG A 24 15.49 -5.36 -5.98
N GLU A 25 14.78 -4.60 -6.82
CA GLU A 25 15.38 -3.89 -7.95
C GLU A 25 16.36 -2.79 -7.52
N ASN A 26 16.24 -2.31 -6.29
CA ASN A 26 17.12 -1.31 -5.69
C ASN A 26 18.02 -1.91 -4.60
N TYR A 27 18.35 -3.20 -4.70
CA TYR A 27 19.24 -3.86 -3.74
C TYR A 27 20.60 -3.16 -3.64
N GLY A 28 21.14 -3.07 -2.42
CA GLY A 28 22.39 -2.36 -2.14
C GLY A 28 22.28 -0.82 -2.16
N ARG A 29 21.11 -0.24 -2.46
CA ARG A 29 20.88 1.21 -2.37
C ARG A 29 19.76 1.53 -1.38
N ARG A 30 19.91 2.65 -0.66
CA ARG A 30 18.85 3.17 0.21
C ARG A 30 17.70 3.70 -0.63
N LEU A 31 16.49 3.37 -0.19
CA LEU A 31 15.25 3.84 -0.78
C LEU A 31 14.75 5.11 -0.07
N PRO A 32 14.18 6.08 -0.79
CA PRO A 32 13.56 7.24 -0.16
C PRO A 32 12.34 6.81 0.65
N ALA A 33 12.26 7.24 1.91
CA ALA A 33 11.14 6.88 2.79
C ALA A 33 9.85 7.61 2.41
N VAL A 34 9.94 8.84 1.90
CA VAL A 34 8.77 9.68 1.60
C VAL A 34 8.94 10.39 0.25
N ASN A 35 10.02 11.17 0.10
CA ASN A 35 10.30 11.95 -1.10
C ASN A 35 11.67 11.58 -1.68
N GLY A 36 11.75 11.54 -3.02
CA GLY A 36 12.97 11.24 -3.77
C GLY A 36 12.74 10.23 -4.88
N SER A 37 13.59 10.25 -5.90
CA SER A 37 13.54 9.26 -6.97
C SER A 37 14.15 7.95 -6.53
N TYR A 38 13.51 6.84 -6.90
CA TYR A 38 14.16 5.53 -6.82
C TYR A 38 15.40 5.52 -7.74
N PRO A 39 16.51 4.93 -7.31
CA PRO A 39 17.70 4.75 -8.15
C PRO A 39 17.39 4.02 -9.46
N VAL A 40 16.48 3.03 -9.39
CA VAL A 40 16.02 2.23 -10.54
C VAL A 40 14.53 2.47 -10.75
N ARG A 41 14.12 2.62 -12.01
CA ARG A 41 12.70 2.72 -12.38
C ARG A 41 11.97 1.42 -11.99
N PRO A 42 10.83 1.50 -11.27
CA PRO A 42 10.09 0.30 -10.89
C PRO A 42 9.70 -0.51 -12.12
N ALA A 43 9.90 -1.83 -12.11
CA ALA A 43 9.44 -2.68 -13.20
C ALA A 43 7.93 -2.54 -13.42
N GLN A 44 7.52 -2.77 -14.67
CA GLN A 44 6.12 -2.73 -15.08
C GLN A 44 5.25 -3.66 -14.20
N ARG A 45 5.80 -4.76 -13.71
CA ARG A 45 5.11 -5.68 -12.77
C ARG A 45 4.79 -5.02 -11.43
N ALA A 46 5.72 -4.26 -10.85
CA ALA A 46 5.48 -3.51 -9.61
C ALA A 46 4.39 -2.46 -9.82
N ARG A 47 4.41 -1.74 -10.95
CA ARG A 47 3.37 -0.77 -11.31
C ARG A 47 1.99 -1.40 -11.48
N ARG A 48 1.90 -2.55 -12.17
CA ARG A 48 0.63 -3.27 -12.34
C ARG A 48 0.07 -3.75 -11.00
N ALA A 49 0.92 -4.31 -10.13
CA ALA A 49 0.51 -4.73 -8.80
C ALA A 49 0.03 -3.54 -7.95
N GLN A 50 0.75 -2.41 -7.99
CA GLN A 50 0.34 -1.19 -7.29
C GLN A 50 -1.00 -0.66 -7.81
N ALA A 51 -1.22 -0.65 -9.13
CA ALA A 51 -2.49 -0.21 -9.73
C ALA A 51 -3.65 -1.13 -9.34
N ALA A 52 -3.46 -2.44 -9.39
CA ALA A 52 -4.47 -3.40 -8.96
C ALA A 52 -4.79 -3.26 -7.46
N GLY A 53 -3.77 -3.06 -6.62
CA GLY A 53 -3.95 -2.78 -5.19
C GLY A 53 -4.74 -1.50 -4.96
N TRP A 54 -4.43 -0.43 -5.69
CA TRP A 54 -5.13 0.85 -5.61
C TRP A 54 -6.63 0.70 -5.96
N ILE A 55 -6.96 0.03 -7.06
CA ILE A 55 -8.36 -0.22 -7.47
C ILE A 55 -9.12 -1.00 -6.39
N LEU A 56 -8.52 -2.07 -5.86
CA LEU A 56 -9.13 -2.90 -4.82
C LEU A 56 -9.31 -2.12 -3.51
N SER A 57 -8.37 -1.23 -3.17
CA SER A 57 -8.48 -0.38 -1.99
C SER A 57 -9.68 0.57 -2.07
N ILE A 58 -9.94 1.15 -3.24
CA ILE A 58 -11.11 2.02 -3.49
C ILE A 58 -12.39 1.22 -3.39
N PHE A 59 -12.46 0.07 -4.09
CA PHE A 59 -13.64 -0.79 -4.04
C PHE A 59 -13.97 -1.22 -2.60
N GLY A 60 -12.97 -1.67 -1.85
CA GLY A 60 -13.13 -2.08 -0.46
C GLY A 60 -13.53 -0.93 0.46
N ALA A 61 -12.90 0.24 0.33
CA ALA A 61 -13.20 1.42 1.13
C ALA A 61 -14.63 1.94 0.89
N LEU A 62 -15.09 1.99 -0.36
CA LEU A 62 -16.45 2.42 -0.70
C LEU A 62 -17.50 1.44 -0.16
N GLN A 63 -17.27 0.12 -0.30
CA GLN A 63 -18.16 -0.88 0.28
C GLN A 63 -18.25 -0.78 1.80
N LEU A 64 -17.12 -0.50 2.47
CA LEU A 64 -17.08 -0.29 3.92
C LEU A 64 -17.83 0.98 4.30
N GLY A 65 -17.58 2.10 3.62
CA GLY A 65 -18.25 3.37 3.86
C GLY A 65 -19.77 3.28 3.64
N ASN A 66 -20.20 2.61 2.58
CA ASN A 66 -21.61 2.40 2.28
C ASN A 66 -22.36 1.67 3.41
N HIS A 67 -21.69 0.78 4.14
CA HIS A 67 -22.30 0.06 5.27
C HIS A 67 -22.70 1.01 6.42
N PHE A 68 -21.89 2.03 6.69
CA PHE A 68 -22.11 2.97 7.78
C PHE A 68 -22.75 4.29 7.34
N TRP A 69 -22.96 4.49 6.03
CA TRP A 69 -23.34 5.80 5.48
C TRP A 69 -24.66 6.35 6.05
N LEU A 70 -25.66 5.49 6.21
CA LEU A 70 -27.00 5.89 6.66
C LEU A 70 -27.11 6.05 8.19
N THR A 71 -26.25 5.35 8.94
CA THR A 71 -26.30 5.34 10.41
C THR A 71 -25.30 6.31 11.02
N GLU A 72 -24.07 6.32 10.49
CA GLU A 72 -22.92 7.03 11.05
C GLU A 72 -22.05 7.61 9.92
N PRO A 73 -22.51 8.67 9.22
CA PRO A 73 -21.85 9.18 8.02
C PRO A 73 -20.43 9.70 8.28
N TRP A 74 -20.18 10.26 9.48
CA TRP A 74 -18.84 10.69 9.87
C TRP A 74 -17.89 9.52 10.09
N LEU A 75 -18.37 8.42 10.69
CA LEU A 75 -17.58 7.19 10.81
C LEU A 75 -17.31 6.60 9.44
N ALA A 76 -18.33 6.52 8.57
CA ALA A 76 -18.20 6.04 7.20
C ALA A 76 -17.09 6.79 6.45
N THR A 77 -17.14 8.12 6.49
CA THR A 77 -16.14 9.00 5.85
C THR A 77 -14.75 8.78 6.44
N GLY A 78 -14.64 8.75 7.78
CA GLY A 78 -13.38 8.51 8.47
C GLY A 78 -12.76 7.16 8.11
N LEU A 79 -13.55 6.10 8.05
CA LEU A 79 -13.10 4.77 7.66
C LEU A 79 -12.62 4.72 6.21
N VAL A 80 -13.34 5.35 5.28
CA VAL A 80 -12.92 5.42 3.86
C VAL A 80 -11.57 6.11 3.75
N VAL A 81 -11.41 7.28 4.37
CA VAL A 81 -10.15 8.03 4.35
C VAL A 81 -9.02 7.24 4.99
N ALA A 82 -9.25 6.65 6.16
CA ALA A 82 -8.26 5.86 6.88
C ALA A 82 -7.81 4.63 6.05
N VAL A 83 -8.76 3.89 5.46
CA VAL A 83 -8.45 2.74 4.61
C VAL A 83 -7.63 3.17 3.40
N LEU A 84 -8.03 4.23 2.68
CA LEU A 84 -7.31 4.70 1.51
C LEU A 84 -5.88 5.15 1.87
N LEU A 85 -5.68 5.88 2.96
CA LEU A 85 -4.35 6.33 3.37
C LEU A 85 -3.46 5.16 3.81
N LEU A 86 -3.97 4.31 4.70
CA LEU A 86 -3.18 3.22 5.28
C LEU A 86 -2.87 2.14 4.25
N VAL A 87 -3.85 1.70 3.46
CA VAL A 87 -3.64 0.61 2.49
C VAL A 87 -2.69 1.02 1.36
N ASN A 88 -2.75 2.27 0.91
CA ASN A 88 -1.92 2.73 -0.20
C ASN A 88 -0.52 3.18 0.22
N GLY A 89 -0.37 3.77 1.41
CA GLY A 89 0.89 4.34 1.88
C GLY A 89 1.71 3.42 2.79
N LEU A 90 1.05 2.78 3.76
CA LEU A 90 1.73 2.06 4.84
C LEU A 90 2.58 0.88 4.35
N PRO A 91 2.11 0.02 3.41
CA PRO A 91 2.92 -1.10 2.95
C PRO A 91 4.27 -0.68 2.36
N SER A 92 4.29 0.39 1.58
CA SER A 92 5.51 0.93 0.97
C SER A 92 6.46 1.48 2.01
N LEU A 93 5.94 2.18 3.03
CA LEU A 93 6.73 2.70 4.15
C LEU A 93 7.37 1.56 4.95
N VAL A 94 6.59 0.54 5.31
CA VAL A 94 7.07 -0.62 6.08
C VAL A 94 8.16 -1.37 5.32
N VAL A 95 7.93 -1.69 4.05
CA VAL A 95 8.93 -2.41 3.24
C VAL A 95 10.21 -1.58 3.07
N THR A 96 10.08 -0.27 2.86
CA THR A 96 11.21 0.64 2.73
C THR A 96 12.03 0.74 4.03
N ALA A 97 11.35 0.88 5.17
CA ALA A 97 12.00 0.93 6.47
C ALA A 97 12.77 -0.37 6.77
N LEU A 98 12.17 -1.53 6.51
CA LEU A 98 12.81 -2.84 6.68
C LEU A 98 14.02 -3.00 5.75
N HIS A 99 13.88 -2.63 4.47
CA HIS A 99 14.98 -2.70 3.49
C HIS A 99 16.17 -1.83 3.90
N ASN A 100 15.91 -0.57 4.25
CA ASN A 100 16.96 0.37 4.67
C ASN A 100 17.58 0.00 6.03
N GLY A 101 16.81 -0.61 6.93
CA GLY A 101 17.30 -1.14 8.20
C GLY A 101 18.29 -2.29 7.99
N ASN A 102 17.95 -3.26 7.12
CA ASN A 102 18.84 -4.38 6.80
C ASN A 102 20.16 -3.93 6.17
N LEU A 103 20.14 -2.87 5.34
CA LEU A 103 21.36 -2.29 4.77
C LEU A 103 22.27 -1.64 5.82
N ARG A 104 21.73 -1.16 6.96
CA ARG A 104 22.55 -0.61 8.05
C ARG A 104 23.27 -1.69 8.85
N THR A 105 22.72 -2.90 8.88
CA THR A 105 23.26 -4.02 9.67
C THR A 105 24.19 -4.94 8.86
N GLN A 106 24.33 -4.71 7.56
CA GLN A 106 25.31 -5.41 6.73
C GLN A 106 26.72 -4.83 7.00
N PRO A 107 27.71 -5.68 7.32
CA PRO A 107 29.08 -5.26 7.63
C PRO A 107 29.83 -4.68 6.41
#